data_AF-A0A2I2KUK4-F1
#
_entry.id   AF-A0A2I2KUK4-F1
#
_cell.length_a   1.000
_cell.length_b   1.000
_cell.length_c   1.000
_cell.angle_alpha   90.00
_cell.angle_beta   90.00
_cell.angle_gamma   90.00
#
_symmetry.space_group_name_H-M   'P 1'
#
loop_
_entity.id
_entity.type
_entity.pdbx_description
1 polymer ?
#
loop_
_entity_poly.entity_id
_entity_poly.type
_entity_poly.pdbx_seq_one_letter_code
_entity_poly.pdbx_strand_id
1 'polypeptide(L)' 'MSVFDSLLHGLDNQEQNRTRELIADSVEADRADAIAGRQPDRLVDSGNRRRRSRADVDRR' A
#
# COMPACT_ATOMS: atom_id res chain seq x y z
N MET A 1 12.39 -4.22 -15.31
CA MET A 1 11.21 -4.94 -14.78
C MET A 1 10.51 -3.99 -13.80
N SER A 2 9.21 -3.74 -13.96
CA SER A 2 8.49 -2.76 -13.11
C SER A 2 8.28 -3.33 -11.69
N VAL A 3 8.20 -2.46 -10.67
CA VAL A 3 7.79 -2.85 -9.31
C VAL A 3 6.39 -3.47 -9.35
N PHE A 4 5.51 -2.95 -10.20
CA PHE A 4 4.19 -3.51 -10.41
C PHE A 4 4.24 -4.95 -10.93
N ASP A 5 5.11 -5.24 -11.89
CA ASP A 5 5.28 -6.60 -12.40
C ASP A 5 5.87 -7.54 -11.34
N SER A 6 6.70 -7.00 -10.43
CA SER A 6 7.27 -7.78 -9.33
C SER A 6 6.23 -8.21 -8.29
N LEU A 7 5.16 -7.43 -8.11
CA LEU A 7 4.04 -7.77 -7.21
C LEU A 7 3.16 -8.89 -7.77
N LEU A 8 3.14 -9.04 -9.09
CA LEU A 8 2.34 -10.04 -9.80
C LEU A 8 3.11 -11.33 -10.04
N HIS A 9 4.41 -11.34 -9.71
CA HIS A 9 5.29 -12.46 -9.97
C HIS A 9 4.91 -13.67 -9.10
N GLY A 10 4.68 -14.82 -9.73
CA GLY A 10 4.28 -16.06 -9.07
C GLY A 10 2.78 -16.36 -9.09
N LEU A 11 1.96 -15.41 -9.55
CA LEU A 11 0.56 -15.66 -9.88
C LEU A 11 0.44 -16.29 -11.26
N ASP A 12 -0.63 -17.04 -11.51
CA ASP A 12 -0.93 -17.50 -12.86
C ASP A 12 -1.43 -16.34 -13.76
N ASN A 13 -1.49 -16.57 -15.06
CA ASN A 13 -1.86 -15.52 -16.02
C ASN A 13 -3.27 -14.96 -15.80
N GLN A 14 -4.21 -15.78 -15.33
CA GLN A 14 -5.58 -15.35 -15.09
C GLN A 14 -5.65 -14.47 -13.84
N GLU A 15 -4.96 -14.87 -12.77
CA GLU A 15 -4.83 -14.11 -11.53
C GLU A 15 -4.07 -12.81 -11.73
N GLN A 16 -3.01 -12.81 -12.55
CA GLN A 16 -2.28 -11.59 -12.90
C GLN A 16 -3.19 -10.59 -13.60
N ASN A 17 -3.98 -11.03 -14.58
CA ASN A 17 -4.90 -10.15 -15.31
C ASN A 17 -5.98 -9.58 -14.39
N ARG A 18 -6.61 -10.44 -13.58
CA ARG A 18 -7.62 -10.01 -12.61
C ARG A 18 -7.05 -9.02 -11.59
N THR A 19 -5.83 -9.26 -11.11
CA THR A 19 -5.18 -8.36 -10.15
C THR A 19 -4.86 -7.01 -10.77
N ARG A 20 -4.45 -6.99 -12.06
CA ARG A 20 -4.23 -5.74 -12.81
C ARG A 20 -5.50 -4.91 -12.93
N GLU A 21 -6.63 -5.56 -13.25
CA GLU A 21 -7.94 -4.90 -13.32
C GLU A 21 -8.33 -4.30 -11.97
N LEU A 22 -8.25 -5.06 -10.89
CA LEU A 22 -8.58 -4.58 -9.54
C LEU A 22 -7.72 -3.40 -9.10
N ILE A 23 -6.42 -3.41 -9.41
CA ILE A 23 -5.54 -2.28 -9.09
C ILE A 23 -5.89 -1.05 -9.94
N ALA A 24 -6.20 -1.23 -11.23
CA ALA A 24 -6.62 -0.13 -12.09
C ALA A 24 -7.92 0.51 -11.57
N ASP A 25 -8.92 -0.30 -11.23
CA ASP A 25 -10.19 0.17 -10.67
C ASP A 25 -10.00 0.93 -9.36
N SER A 26 -9.14 0.41 -8.47
CA SER A 26 -8.81 1.09 -7.21
C SER A 26 -8.14 2.45 -7.46
N VAL A 27 -7.17 2.51 -8.38
CA VAL A 27 -6.46 3.76 -8.69
C VAL A 27 -7.40 4.78 -9.32
N GLU A 28 -8.34 4.34 -10.15
CA GLU A 28 -9.33 5.23 -10.76
C GLU A 28 -10.30 5.77 -9.70
N ALA A 29 -10.75 4.94 -8.76
CA ALA A 29 -11.55 5.39 -7.63
C ALA A 29 -10.78 6.43 -6.78
N ASP A 30 -9.52 6.16 -6.45
CA ASP A 30 -8.67 7.11 -5.72
C ASP A 30 -8.49 8.44 -6.47
N ARG A 31 -8.36 8.39 -7.80
CA ARG A 31 -8.28 9.60 -8.65
C ARG A 31 -9.58 10.38 -8.63
N ALA A 32 -10.72 9.71 -8.76
CA ALA A 32 -12.03 10.34 -8.70
C ALA A 32 -12.27 11.01 -7.34
N ASP A 33 -11.91 10.34 -6.24
CA ASP A 33 -12.02 10.89 -4.89
C ASP A 33 -11.09 12.09 -4.67
N ALA A 34 -9.86 12.02 -5.18
CA ALA A 34 -8.91 13.13 -5.13
C ALA A 34 -9.41 14.36 -5.91
N ILE A 35 -10.00 14.16 -7.09
CA ILE A 35 -10.64 15.22 -7.87
C ILE A 35 -11.83 15.81 -7.11
N ALA A 36 -12.61 14.96 -6.43
CA ALA A 36 -13.72 15.38 -5.57
C ALA A 36 -13.28 16.07 -4.26
N GLY A 37 -11.98 16.19 -4.01
CA GLY A 37 -11.42 16.79 -2.80
C GLY A 37 -11.63 15.94 -1.54
N ARG A 38 -12.01 14.67 -1.67
CA ARG A 38 -12.07 13.72 -0.56
C ARG A 38 -10.68 13.15 -0.35
N GLN A 39 -10.21 13.15 0.89
CA GLN A 39 -8.99 12.41 1.20
C GLN A 39 -9.28 10.91 1.03
N PRO A 40 -8.36 10.16 0.42
CA PRO A 40 -8.53 8.72 0.32
C PRO A 40 -8.63 8.17 1.74
N ASP A 41 -9.68 7.39 2.02
CA ASP A 41 -9.91 6.72 3.31
C ASP A 41 -8.98 5.51 3.42
N ARG A 42 -7.69 5.75 3.18
CA ARG A 42 -6.65 4.76 3.35
C ARG A 42 -6.32 4.80 4.82
N LEU A 43 -6.72 3.73 5.52
CA LEU A 43 -6.14 3.35 6.79
C LEU A 43 -4.66 3.03 6.52
N VAL A 44 -3.84 4.07 6.35
CA VAL A 44 -2.40 3.94 6.37
C VAL A 44 -2.10 3.62 7.82
N ASP A 45 -2.11 2.33 8.16
CA ASP A 45 -1.29 1.82 9.25
C ASP A 45 0.14 2.14 8.83
N SER A 46 0.50 3.40 9.04
CA SER A 46 1.83 3.97 8.90
C SER A 46 2.59 3.37 10.06
N GLY A 47 2.81 2.05 9.94
CA GLY A 47 3.10 1.12 10.99
C GLY A 47 4.02 1.83 11.93
N ASN A 48 3.46 2.19 13.09
CA ASN A 48 4.08 3.06 14.07
C ASN A 48 5.44 2.42 14.36
N ARG A 49 6.47 2.85 13.63
CA ARG A 49 7.84 2.41 13.77
C ARG A 49 8.31 3.15 15.01
N ARG A 50 7.75 2.72 16.13
CA ARG A 50 8.18 3.02 17.48
C ARG A 50 9.61 2.51 17.51
N ARG A 51 10.54 3.38 17.13
CA ARG A 51 11.95 3.22 17.40
C ARG A 51 11.99 3.00 18.91
N ARG A 52 12.19 1.75 19.33
CA ARG A 52 12.49 1.44 20.72
C ARG A 52 13.77 2.21 21.03
N SER A 53 13.63 3.40 21.59
CA SER A 53 14.74 4.16 22.14
C SER A 53 15.31 3.28 23.24
N ARG A 54 16.53 2.82 23.02
CA ARG A 54 17.34 1.98 23.92
C ARG A 54 17.84 2.82 25.11
N ALA A 55 16.96 3.63 25.69
CA ALA A 55 17.27 4.68 26.66
C ALA A 55 16.79 4.37 28.08
N ASP A 56 16.25 3.19 28.34
CA ASP A 56 15.82 2.74 29.69
C ASP A 56 16.58 1.47 30.16
N VAL A 57 17.82 1.26 29.71
CA VAL A 57 18.71 0.23 30.29
C VAL A 57 19.74 0.85 31.25
N ASP A 58 19.65 2.15 31.54
CA ASP A 58 20.61 2.81 32.43
C ASP A 58 19.94 3.73 33.46
N ARG A 59 19.12 3.13 34.34
CA ARG A 59 18.83 3.71 35.65
C ARG A 59 19.00 2.65 36.74
N ARG A 60 20.19 2.71 37.34
CA ARG A 60 20.55 2.54 38.76
C ARG A 60 19.59 1.75 39.64
#